data_AF-A0A923X5D6-F1
#
_entry.id   AF-A0A923X5D6-F1
#
_cell.length_a   1.000
_cell.length_b   1.000
_cell.length_c   1.000
_cell.angle_alpha   90.00
_cell.angle_beta   90.00
_cell.angle_gamma   90.00
#
_symmetry.space_group_name_H-M   'P 1'
#
loop_
_entity.id
_entity.type
_entity.pdbx_description
1 polymer ?
#
loop_
_entity_poly.entity_id
_entity_poly.type
_entity_poly.pdbx_seq_one_letter_code
_entity_poly.pdbx_strand_id
1 'polypeptide(L)'
;MIKSVTQNHGFGCGVACVAAVIGVSYAKALGLFKNPEQAWTKGYYCPDLVLALAAGKKRYSYKYLKSNRDPVLRKVGTIVFTRFSKVYPCGHYLVRTKKGWMNPWFLG
;
A
#
# COMPACT_ATOMS: atom_id res chain seq x y z
N MET A 1 -16.12 2.75 -1.12
CA MET A 1 -15.20 3.79 -1.65
C MET A 1 -13.88 3.64 -0.90
N ILE A 2 -12.73 3.62 -1.59
CA ILE A 2 -11.42 3.61 -0.91
C ILE A 2 -11.25 4.96 -0.23
N LYS A 3 -11.20 4.97 1.11
CA LYS A 3 -10.94 6.15 1.92
C LYS A 3 -9.44 6.32 2.10
N SER A 4 -8.97 7.56 2.21
CA SER A 4 -7.57 7.83 2.52
C SER A 4 -7.22 7.29 3.90
N VAL A 5 -6.08 6.62 4.03
CA VAL A 5 -5.54 6.14 5.30
C VAL A 5 -4.09 6.58 5.39
N THR A 6 -3.76 7.31 6.46
CA THR A 6 -2.40 7.74 6.77
C THR A 6 -1.63 6.62 7.44
N GLN A 7 -0.31 6.55 7.18
CA GLN A 7 0.55 5.63 7.91
C GLN A 7 0.78 6.13 9.35
N ASN A 8 0.75 5.21 10.32
CA ASN A 8 1.05 5.55 11.72
C ASN A 8 2.51 5.22 12.11
N HIS A 9 3.25 4.53 11.24
CA HIS A 9 4.61 4.05 11.50
C HIS A 9 5.54 4.51 10.37
N GLY A 10 6.85 4.65 10.64
CA GLY A 10 7.83 5.18 9.68
C GLY A 10 7.87 4.44 8.33
N PHE A 11 7.66 3.12 8.33
CA PHE A 11 7.64 2.27 7.14
C PHE A 11 6.26 1.64 6.88
N GLY A 12 5.20 2.27 7.42
CA GLY A 12 3.82 1.78 7.39
C GLY A 12 3.05 2.00 6.08
N CYS A 13 3.66 2.56 5.02
CA CYS A 13 2.94 2.92 3.79
C CYS A 13 2.20 1.74 3.13
N GLY A 14 2.78 0.53 3.17
CA GLY A 14 2.12 -0.69 2.69
C GLY A 14 0.88 -1.04 3.51
N VAL A 15 0.95 -0.91 4.84
CA VAL A 15 -0.18 -1.17 5.77
C VAL A 15 -1.34 -0.21 5.49
N ALA A 16 -1.04 1.06 5.31
CA ALA A 16 -2.04 2.08 4.96
C ALA A 16 -2.73 1.78 3.61
N CYS A 17 -1.96 1.37 2.60
CA CYS A 17 -2.54 0.95 1.31
C CYS A 17 -3.48 -0.25 1.47
N VAL A 18 -3.08 -1.27 2.23
CA VAL A 18 -3.90 -2.45 2.52
C VAL A 18 -5.17 -2.07 3.28
N ALA A 19 -5.05 -1.21 4.30
CA ALA A 19 -6.19 -0.69 5.07
C ALA A 19 -7.21 0.01 4.18
N ALA A 20 -6.75 0.88 3.29
CA ALA A 20 -7.59 1.62 2.36
C ALA A 20 -8.32 0.70 1.37
N VAL A 21 -7.63 -0.34 0.85
CA VAL A 21 -8.20 -1.31 -0.10
C VAL A 21 -9.26 -2.20 0.53
N ILE A 22 -9.02 -2.68 1.76
CA ILE A 22 -9.95 -3.56 2.47
C ILE A 22 -11.10 -2.75 3.10
N GLY A 23 -10.87 -1.47 3.41
CA GLY A 23 -11.85 -0.58 4.04
C GLY A 23 -11.86 -0.71 5.56
N VAL A 24 -10.68 -0.83 6.18
CA VAL A 24 -10.50 -0.95 7.64
C VAL A 24 -9.55 0.12 8.16
N SER A 25 -9.45 0.25 9.49
CA SER A 25 -8.47 1.15 10.12
C SER A 25 -7.03 0.65 9.89
N TYR A 26 -6.06 1.58 9.98
CA TYR A 26 -4.63 1.23 9.92
C TYR A 26 -4.26 0.14 10.93
N ALA A 27 -4.70 0.28 12.18
CA ALA A 27 -4.42 -0.70 13.25
C ALA A 27 -5.01 -2.08 12.94
N LYS A 28 -6.23 -2.14 12.38
CA LYS A 28 -6.84 -3.42 11.98
C LYS A 28 -6.11 -4.06 10.80
N ALA A 29 -5.64 -3.26 9.84
CA ALA A 29 -4.83 -3.76 8.74
C ALA A 29 -3.45 -4.25 9.19
N LEU A 30 -2.83 -3.56 10.15
CA LEU A 30 -1.53 -3.95 10.71
C LEU A 30 -1.57 -5.36 11.30
N GLY A 31 -2.67 -5.72 11.98
CA GLY A 31 -2.88 -7.06 12.52
C GLY A 31 -3.07 -8.18 11.46
N LEU A 32 -3.15 -7.84 10.17
CA LEU A 32 -3.18 -8.82 9.07
C LEU A 32 -1.77 -9.21 8.58
N PHE A 33 -0.73 -8.47 9.01
CA PHE A 33 0.64 -8.77 8.67
C PHE A 33 1.24 -9.73 9.70
N LYS A 34 2.03 -10.71 9.23
CA LYS A 34 2.67 -11.71 10.09
C LYS A 34 3.60 -11.08 11.14
N ASN A 35 4.26 -9.99 10.78
CA ASN A 35 5.29 -9.30 11.56
C ASN A 35 4.97 -7.80 11.66
N PRO A 36 4.01 -7.38 12.49
CA PRO A 36 3.57 -5.98 12.64
C PRO A 36 4.69 -4.97 12.92
N GLU A 37 5.72 -5.39 13.65
CA GLU A 37 6.86 -4.57 14.05
C GLU A 37 7.72 -4.08 12.87
N GLN A 38 7.65 -4.76 11.72
CA GLN A 38 8.37 -4.32 10.52
C GLN A 38 7.87 -2.97 10.00
N ALA A 39 6.64 -2.57 10.33
CA ALA A 39 6.12 -1.25 10.02
C ALA A 39 6.96 -0.11 10.63
N TRP A 40 7.73 -0.37 11.70
CA TRP A 40 8.65 0.60 12.31
C TRP A 40 10.04 0.63 11.67
N THR A 41 10.48 -0.45 11.04
CA THR A 41 11.92 -0.64 10.71
C THR A 41 12.21 -0.70 9.21
N LYS A 42 11.51 -1.57 8.47
CA LYS A 42 11.85 -1.86 7.06
C LYS A 42 10.64 -1.92 6.12
N GLY A 43 9.43 -1.92 6.68
CA GLY A 43 8.20 -2.06 5.91
C GLY A 43 8.01 -3.48 5.38
N TYR A 44 7.33 -3.59 4.24
CA TYR A 44 6.85 -4.86 3.71
C TYR A 44 7.07 -4.95 2.20
N TYR A 45 7.34 -6.16 1.71
CA TYR A 45 7.46 -6.43 0.28
C TYR A 45 6.09 -6.74 -0.34
N CYS A 46 6.02 -6.72 -1.67
CA CYS A 46 4.78 -7.02 -2.40
C CYS A 46 4.13 -8.37 -2.00
N PRO A 47 4.88 -9.47 -1.76
CA PRO A 47 4.29 -10.72 -1.28
C PRO A 47 3.58 -10.56 0.07
N ASP A 48 4.16 -9.80 1.01
CA ASP A 48 3.57 -9.56 2.33
C ASP A 48 2.23 -8.81 2.20
N LEU A 49 2.17 -7.80 1.32
CA LEU A 49 0.93 -7.07 1.03
C LEU A 49 -0.13 -8.00 0.42
N VAL A 50 0.25 -8.90 -0.50
CA VAL A 50 -0.68 -9.85 -1.10
C VAL A 50 -1.24 -10.81 -0.05
N LEU A 51 -0.41 -11.30 0.88
CA LEU A 51 -0.87 -12.15 1.98
C LEU A 51 -1.83 -11.39 2.92
N ALA A 52 -1.50 -10.15 3.29
CA ALA A 52 -2.37 -9.32 4.13
C ALA A 52 -3.71 -9.00 3.44
N LEU A 53 -3.69 -8.73 2.13
CA LEU A 53 -4.89 -8.54 1.31
C LEU A 53 -5.74 -9.83 1.25
N ALA A 54 -5.11 -10.98 1.11
CA ALA A 54 -5.79 -12.28 1.12
C ALA A 54 -6.46 -12.55 2.48
N ALA A 55 -5.78 -12.26 3.59
CA ALA A 55 -6.36 -12.31 4.95
C ALA A 55 -7.56 -11.35 5.09
N GLY A 56 -7.53 -10.21 4.40
CA GLY A 56 -8.64 -9.27 4.24
C GLY A 56 -9.71 -9.66 3.21
N LYS A 57 -9.74 -10.92 2.74
CA LYS A 57 -10.66 -11.46 1.72
C LYS A 57 -10.58 -10.72 0.36
N LYS A 58 -9.40 -10.22 -0.01
CA LYS A 58 -9.13 -9.61 -1.32
C LYS A 58 -8.18 -10.50 -2.13
N ARG A 59 -8.45 -10.65 -3.43
CA ARG A 59 -7.59 -11.41 -4.35
C ARG A 59 -6.71 -10.46 -5.14
N TYR A 60 -5.40 -10.54 -4.89
CA TYR A 60 -4.38 -9.71 -5.54
C TYR A 60 -3.21 -10.59 -5.98
N SER A 61 -2.46 -10.09 -6.96
CA SER A 61 -1.16 -10.60 -7.35
C SER A 61 -0.23 -9.42 -7.55
N TYR A 62 1.08 -9.67 -7.54
CA TYR A 62 2.08 -8.65 -7.81
C TYR A 62 2.83 -9.00 -9.10
N LYS A 63 3.23 -7.96 -9.83
CA LYS A 63 4.08 -8.09 -11.03
C LYS A 63 4.99 -6.87 -11.13
N TYR A 64 6.15 -7.05 -11.73
CA TYR A 64 7.02 -5.94 -12.08
C TYR A 64 6.48 -5.22 -13.33
N LEU A 65 6.42 -3.89 -13.29
CA LEU A 65 5.99 -3.07 -14.42
C LEU A 65 7.21 -2.50 -15.14
N LYS A 66 7.29 -2.73 -16.45
CA LYS A 66 8.33 -2.13 -17.32
C LYS A 66 8.00 -0.70 -17.74
N SER A 67 6.72 -0.30 -17.69
CA SER A 67 6.23 1.00 -18.15
C SER A 67 5.22 1.59 -17.18
N ASN A 68 5.26 2.91 -17.01
CA ASN A 68 4.29 3.69 -16.26
C ASN A 68 2.96 3.93 -17.02
N ARG A 69 2.80 3.34 -18.21
CA ARG A 69 1.58 3.41 -19.03
C ARG A 69 0.71 2.16 -18.93
N ASP A 70 1.10 1.15 -18.15
CA ASP A 70 0.33 -0.10 -18.00
C ASP A 70 -1.11 0.21 -17.53
N PRO A 71 -2.15 -0.29 -18.23
CA PRO A 71 -3.55 -0.06 -17.89
C PRO A 71 -3.91 -0.41 -16.44
N VAL A 72 -3.19 -1.35 -15.80
CA VAL A 72 -3.42 -1.72 -14.39
C VAL A 72 -3.28 -0.52 -13.45
N LEU A 73 -2.45 0.47 -13.82
CA LEU A 73 -2.22 1.69 -13.03
C LEU A 73 -3.46 2.59 -12.94
N ARG A 74 -4.41 2.43 -13.87
CA ARG A 74 -5.68 3.17 -13.87
C ARG A 74 -6.75 2.49 -13.01
N LYS A 75 -6.59 1.20 -12.70
CA LYS A 75 -7.57 0.42 -11.94
C LYS A 75 -7.59 0.84 -10.47
N VAL A 76 -8.77 1.16 -9.95
CA VAL A 76 -8.96 1.49 -8.52
C VAL A 76 -8.61 0.28 -7.65
N GLY A 77 -7.87 0.52 -6.57
CA GLY A 77 -7.33 -0.51 -5.68
C GLY A 77 -5.93 -1.00 -6.07
N THR A 78 -5.40 -0.60 -7.23
CA THR A 78 -4.01 -0.93 -7.59
C THR A 78 -3.06 -0.27 -6.61
N ILE A 79 -2.23 -1.08 -5.96
CA ILE A 79 -1.12 -0.63 -5.12
C ILE A 79 0.15 -0.64 -5.97
N VAL A 80 0.93 0.44 -5.93
CA VAL A 80 2.21 0.55 -6.64
C VAL A 80 3.32 0.84 -5.66
N PHE A 81 4.47 0.23 -5.88
CA PHE A 81 5.70 0.60 -5.21
C PHE A 81 6.52 1.52 -6.13
N THR A 82 6.72 2.76 -5.72
CA THR A 82 7.62 3.68 -6.41
C THR A 82 9.04 3.46 -5.92
N ARG A 83 9.99 3.37 -6.86
CA ARG A 83 11.41 3.25 -6.55
C ARG A 83 11.92 4.49 -5.80
N PHE A 84 13.09 4.31 -5.21
CA PHE A 84 13.92 5.35 -4.63
C PHE A 84 13.94 6.61 -5.49
N SER A 85 13.68 7.75 -4.87
CA SER A 85 13.76 9.07 -5.50
C SER A 85 14.13 10.12 -4.47
N LYS A 86 14.45 11.35 -4.92
CA LYS A 86 14.68 12.48 -4.00
C LYS A 86 13.48 12.72 -3.07
N VAL A 87 12.27 12.40 -3.52
CA VAL A 87 11.02 12.56 -2.75
C VAL A 87 10.76 11.36 -1.82
N TYR A 88 11.13 10.15 -2.25
CA TYR A 88 10.96 8.91 -1.48
C TYR A 88 12.29 8.18 -1.35
N PRO A 89 13.12 8.54 -0.35
CA PRO A 89 14.47 7.99 -0.19
C PRO A 89 14.52 6.50 0.17
N CYS A 90 13.38 5.89 0.52
CA CYS A 90 13.28 4.46 0.83
C CYS A 90 12.33 3.71 -0.14
N GLY A 91 11.92 4.36 -1.23
CA GLY A 91 10.75 3.92 -2.00
C GLY A 91 9.45 4.15 -1.21
N HIS A 92 8.30 3.95 -1.87
CA HIS A 92 7.02 4.27 -1.26
C HIS A 92 5.86 3.54 -1.91
N TYR A 93 4.88 3.10 -1.12
CA TYR A 93 3.64 2.54 -1.64
C TYR A 93 2.57 3.60 -1.80
N LEU A 94 1.90 3.59 -2.96
CA LEU A 94 0.73 4.41 -3.25
C LEU A 94 -0.42 3.50 -3.65
N VAL A 95 -1.67 3.92 -3.40
CA VAL A 95 -2.86 3.19 -3.89
C VAL A 95 -3.73 4.05 -4.78
N ARG A 96 -4.21 3.45 -5.88
CA ARG A 96 -5.09 4.10 -6.84
C ARG A 96 -6.50 4.19 -6.26
N THR A 97 -6.99 5.41 -6.10
CA THR A 97 -8.38 5.71 -5.72
C THR A 97 -9.14 6.30 -6.93
N LYS A 98 -10.44 6.56 -6.75
CA LYS A 98 -11.25 7.27 -7.76
C LYS A 98 -10.78 8.72 -7.98
N LYS A 99 -10.15 9.35 -6.97
CA LYS A 99 -9.72 10.76 -7.01
C LYS A 99 -8.25 10.95 -7.39
N GLY A 100 -7.50 9.86 -7.57
CA GLY A 100 -6.06 9.92 -7.83
C GLY A 100 -5.29 8.90 -7.00
N TRP A 101 -3.99 9.14 -6.81
CA TRP A 101 -3.15 8.32 -5.95
C TRP A 101 -3.28 8.80 -4.50
N MET A 102 -3.67 7.89 -3.61
CA MET A 102 -3.56 8.13 -2.17
C MET A 102 -2.12 7.88 -1.76
N ASN A 103 -1.53 8.89 -1.12
CA ASN A 103 -0.21 8.85 -0.54
C ASN A 103 -0.32 8.62 0.98
N PRO A 104 0.13 7.47 1.51
CA PRO A 104 0.13 7.19 2.94
C PRO A 104 0.89 8.17 3.83
N TRP A 105 1.87 8.92 3.31
CA TRP A 105 2.70 9.84 4.10
C TRP A 105 1.97 11.15 4.40
N PHE A 106 1.19 11.66 3.46
CA PHE A 106 0.48 12.94 3.60
C PHE A 106 -1.03 12.71 3.46
N LEU A 107 -1.83 13.28 4.37
CA LEU A 107 -3.26 13.44 4.09
C LEU A 107 -3.40 14.42 2.93
N GLY A 108 -3.75 13.90 1.75
CA GLY A 108 -4.23 14.70 0.63
C GLY A 108 -5.70 15.05 0.80
#